data_AF-A0A7S2HNW8-F1
#
_entry.id   AF-A0A7S2HNW8-F1
#
_cell.length_a   1.000
_cell.length_b   1.000
_cell.length_c   1.000
_cell.angle_alpha   90.00
_cell.angle_beta   90.00
_cell.angle_gamma   90.00
#
_symmetry.space_group_name_H-M   'P 1'
#
loop_
_entity.id
_entity.type
_entity.pdbx_description
1 polymer ?
#
loop_
_entity_poly.entity_id
_entity_poly.type
_entity_poly.pdbx_seq_one_letter_code
_entity_poly.pdbx_strand_id
1 'polypeptide(L)'
;PLSEDETPKFRSLMMPTKSEAVQIFGSEVASLTTPVVVEDIANSENEENNAVELVLQAGCEHELGYEGISLLELIGHIAYNSAYQKLRTEEQLGYIVSAFPRRISGGSHALSVVVQSSSTLPAKLEERCEAWLESFHKELIGMPE
;
A
#
# COMPACT_ATOMS: atom_id res chain seq x y z
N PRO A 1 -24.99 11.80 -15.83
CA PRO A 1 -23.59 11.81 -16.31
C PRO A 1 -22.98 13.19 -16.07
N LEU A 2 -21.85 13.27 -15.35
CA LEU A 2 -21.10 14.52 -15.19
C LEU A 2 -20.67 15.02 -16.59
N SER A 3 -20.62 16.34 -16.78
CA SER A 3 -20.11 16.91 -18.03
C SER A 3 -18.62 16.60 -18.22
N GLU A 4 -18.11 16.62 -19.45
CA GLU A 4 -16.68 16.37 -19.73
C GLU A 4 -15.75 17.36 -18.99
N ASP A 5 -16.25 18.54 -18.64
CA ASP A 5 -15.52 19.56 -17.88
C ASP A 5 -15.56 19.31 -16.36
N GLU A 6 -16.57 18.59 -15.88
CA GLU A 6 -16.70 18.16 -14.48
C GLU A 6 -16.06 16.81 -14.22
N THR A 7 -15.62 16.11 -15.27
CA THR A 7 -14.92 14.84 -15.15
C THR A 7 -13.45 15.12 -14.87
N PRO A 8 -12.91 14.75 -13.68
CA PRO A 8 -11.51 14.98 -13.37
C PRO A 8 -10.63 14.31 -14.43
N LYS A 9 -9.97 15.11 -15.26
CA LYS A 9 -8.96 14.60 -16.20
C LYS A 9 -7.72 14.27 -15.40
N PHE A 10 -7.68 13.07 -14.82
CA PHE A 10 -6.45 12.51 -14.30
C PHE A 10 -5.48 12.39 -15.47
N ARG A 11 -4.52 13.32 -15.55
CA ARG A 11 -3.31 13.08 -16.34
C ARG A 11 -2.70 11.85 -15.71
N SER A 12 -2.82 10.72 -16.39
CA SER A 12 -2.70 9.35 -15.87
C SER A 12 -1.32 8.95 -15.33
N LEU A 13 -0.46 9.93 -15.00
CA LEU A 13 0.94 9.75 -14.62
C LEU A 13 1.43 10.79 -13.59
N MET A 14 0.58 11.72 -13.12
CA MET A 14 0.96 12.72 -12.12
C MET A 14 0.12 12.52 -10.86
N MET A 15 0.79 12.37 -9.72
CA MET A 15 0.11 12.38 -8.43
C MET A 15 -0.61 13.72 -8.26
N PRO A 16 -1.90 13.72 -7.84
CA PRO A 16 -2.62 14.96 -7.62
C PRO A 16 -1.93 15.78 -6.54
N THR A 17 -1.84 17.09 -6.75
CA THR A 17 -1.43 18.03 -5.69
C THR A 17 -2.39 17.93 -4.51
N LYS A 18 -1.99 18.36 -3.31
CA LYS A 18 -2.86 18.32 -2.13
C LYS A 18 -4.21 19.02 -2.34
N SER A 19 -4.21 20.13 -3.09
CA SER A 19 -5.42 20.84 -3.49
C SER A 19 -6.31 20.03 -4.43
N GLU A 20 -5.72 19.33 -5.42
CA GLU A 20 -6.46 18.47 -6.35
C GLU A 20 -6.97 17.22 -5.63
N ALA A 21 -6.18 16.62 -4.75
CA ALA A 21 -6.59 15.48 -3.94
C ALA A 21 -7.80 15.81 -3.07
N VAL A 22 -7.85 17.00 -2.46
CA VAL A 22 -9.03 17.47 -1.70
C VAL A 22 -10.27 17.64 -2.59
N GLN A 23 -10.10 18.12 -3.82
CA GLN A 23 -11.22 18.24 -4.77
C GLN A 23 -11.73 16.88 -5.25
N ILE A 24 -10.84 15.90 -5.39
CA ILE A 24 -11.14 14.57 -5.92
C ILE A 24 -11.71 13.64 -4.85
N PHE A 25 -11.10 13.61 -3.66
CA PHE A 25 -11.35 12.64 -2.60
C PHE A 25 -12.04 13.24 -1.36
N GLY A 26 -12.26 14.57 -1.33
CA GLY A 26 -12.97 15.26 -0.25
C GLY A 26 -12.07 15.95 0.77
N SER A 27 -12.67 16.68 1.72
CA SER A 27 -11.91 17.47 2.71
C SER A 27 -11.12 16.64 3.72
N GLU A 28 -11.46 15.36 3.88
CA GLU A 28 -10.82 14.46 4.83
C GLU A 28 -9.36 14.16 4.45
N VAL A 29 -9.04 14.17 3.15
CA VAL A 29 -7.65 13.98 2.69
C VAL A 29 -6.75 15.20 2.94
N ALA A 30 -7.31 16.35 3.35
CA ALA A 30 -6.54 17.55 3.64
C ALA A 30 -5.64 17.40 4.88
N SER A 31 -6.03 16.57 5.84
CA SER A 31 -5.23 16.29 7.05
C SER A 31 -4.23 15.15 6.84
N LEU A 32 -4.38 14.37 5.75
CA LEU A 32 -3.47 13.27 5.45
C LEU A 32 -2.10 13.80 4.99
N THR A 33 -1.05 13.17 5.50
CA THR A 33 0.35 13.44 5.16
C THR A 33 0.83 12.63 3.95
N THR A 34 0.07 11.62 3.53
CA THR A 34 0.37 10.70 2.44
C THR A 34 -0.73 10.81 1.37
N PRO A 35 -0.41 10.69 0.06
CA PRO A 35 -1.10 11.51 -0.94
C PRO A 35 -2.52 11.04 -1.29
N VAL A 36 -2.82 9.74 -1.20
CA VAL A 36 -4.13 9.16 -1.51
C VAL A 36 -4.25 7.80 -0.80
N VAL A 37 -5.32 7.59 -0.01
CA VAL A 37 -5.75 6.26 0.41
C VAL A 37 -6.94 5.89 -0.46
N VAL A 38 -6.79 4.86 -1.30
CA VAL A 38 -7.90 4.28 -2.06
C VAL A 38 -8.28 2.99 -1.35
N GLU A 39 -9.43 3.00 -0.70
CA GLU A 39 -10.03 1.81 -0.12
C GLU A 39 -11.08 1.27 -1.10
N ASP A 40 -10.93 0.01 -1.49
CA ASP A 40 -11.94 -0.71 -2.27
C ASP A 40 -12.34 -1.96 -1.49
N ILE A 41 -13.65 -2.11 -1.26
CA ILE A 41 -14.20 -3.20 -0.47
C ILE A 41 -14.85 -4.19 -1.43
N ALA A 42 -14.20 -5.32 -1.61
CA ALA A 42 -14.78 -6.46 -2.31
C ALA A 42 -15.48 -7.39 -1.33
N ASN A 43 -16.71 -7.81 -1.68
CA ASN A 43 -17.46 -8.83 -0.93
C ASN A 43 -17.83 -9.98 -1.88
N SER A 44 -17.71 -11.22 -1.40
CA SER A 44 -18.15 -12.42 -2.09
C SER A 44 -18.89 -13.32 -1.11
N GLU A 45 -20.12 -13.71 -1.46
CA GLU A 45 -20.94 -14.61 -0.63
C GLU A 45 -20.32 -16.02 -0.46
N ASN A 46 -19.41 -16.40 -1.38
CA ASN A 46 -18.78 -17.72 -1.39
C ASN A 46 -17.37 -17.74 -0.76
N GLU A 47 -16.85 -16.59 -0.34
CA GLU A 47 -15.53 -16.49 0.27
C GLU A 47 -15.67 -16.09 1.74
N GLU A 48 -15.35 -17.02 2.63
CA GLU A 48 -15.41 -16.78 4.08
C GLU A 48 -14.16 -16.05 4.59
N ASN A 49 -13.07 -16.03 3.82
CA ASN A 49 -11.85 -15.34 4.21
C ASN A 49 -11.93 -13.84 3.95
N ASN A 50 -11.27 -13.11 4.85
CA ASN A 50 -11.07 -11.67 4.77
C ASN A 50 -9.65 -11.41 4.27
N ALA A 51 -9.46 -10.35 3.48
CA ALA A 51 -8.15 -9.97 3.00
C ALA A 51 -7.97 -8.45 3.00
N VAL A 52 -6.71 -8.03 3.10
CA VAL A 52 -6.27 -6.65 2.89
C VAL A 52 -5.04 -6.67 1.99
N GLU A 53 -5.01 -5.75 1.02
CA GLU A 53 -3.80 -5.34 0.33
C GLU A 53 -3.53 -3.87 0.64
N LEU A 54 -2.44 -3.59 1.34
CA LEU A 54 -1.96 -2.23 1.55
C LEU A 54 -0.90 -1.92 0.49
N VAL A 55 -1.13 -0.88 -0.31
CA VAL A 55 -0.25 -0.47 -1.42
C VAL A 55 0.37 0.90 -1.11
N LEU A 56 1.69 0.93 -0.92
CA LEU A 56 2.47 2.13 -0.69
C LEU A 56 3.13 2.56 -2.00
N GLN A 57 2.45 3.41 -2.76
CA GLN A 57 2.99 3.95 -4.02
C GLN A 57 4.19 4.88 -3.75
N ALA A 58 5.31 4.59 -4.40
CA ALA A 58 6.56 5.35 -4.25
C ALA A 58 6.71 6.43 -5.33
N GLY A 59 6.52 6.09 -6.61
CA GLY A 59 6.70 7.02 -7.72
C GLY A 59 6.81 6.31 -9.07
N CYS A 60 6.91 7.08 -10.16
CA CYS A 60 7.09 6.52 -11.51
C CYS A 60 8.56 6.22 -11.83
N GLU A 61 8.80 5.39 -12.85
CA GLU A 61 10.16 5.05 -13.31
C GLU A 61 11.01 6.29 -13.62
N HIS A 62 10.41 7.36 -14.14
CA HIS A 62 11.09 8.61 -14.43
C HIS A 62 11.59 9.33 -13.17
N GLU A 63 10.80 9.33 -12.10
CA GLU A 63 11.13 10.01 -10.84
C GLU A 63 12.09 9.19 -9.98
N LEU A 64 11.89 7.88 -9.92
CA LEU A 64 12.72 6.98 -9.11
C LEU A 64 14.08 6.69 -9.74
N GLY A 65 14.14 6.66 -11.08
CA GLY A 65 15.30 6.17 -11.81
C GLY A 65 15.69 4.74 -11.43
N TYR A 66 16.83 4.28 -11.96
CA TYR A 66 17.32 2.92 -11.64
C TYR A 66 17.71 2.74 -10.18
N GLU A 67 18.19 3.80 -9.54
CA GLU A 67 18.59 3.77 -8.12
C GLU A 67 17.37 3.56 -7.22
N GLY A 68 16.33 4.39 -7.37
CA GLY A 68 15.11 4.27 -6.56
C GLY A 68 14.37 2.94 -6.78
N ILE A 69 14.36 2.43 -8.01
CA ILE A 69 13.81 1.10 -8.30
C ILE A 69 14.63 0.01 -7.61
N SER A 70 15.96 0.08 -7.68
CA SER A 70 16.85 -0.91 -7.03
C SER A 70 16.72 -0.88 -5.51
N LEU A 71 16.57 0.31 -4.92
CA LEU A 71 16.29 0.47 -3.49
C LEU A 71 14.95 -0.15 -3.11
N LEU A 72 13.91 0.07 -3.91
CA LEU A 72 12.59 -0.51 -3.66
C LEU A 72 12.62 -2.05 -3.73
N GLU A 73 13.31 -2.62 -4.71
CA GLU A 73 13.49 -4.08 -4.82
C GLU A 73 14.26 -4.64 -3.60
N LEU A 74 15.32 -3.96 -3.16
CA LEU A 74 16.07 -4.35 -1.97
C LEU A 74 15.21 -4.29 -0.70
N ILE A 75 14.48 -3.18 -0.50
CA ILE A 75 13.53 -3.03 0.61
C ILE A 75 12.48 -4.13 0.55
N GLY A 76 11.94 -4.42 -0.63
CA GLY A 76 10.96 -5.50 -0.84
C GLY A 76 11.48 -6.88 -0.43
N HIS A 77 12.73 -7.19 -0.77
CA HIS A 77 13.38 -8.43 -0.37
C HIS A 77 13.50 -8.58 1.16
N ILE A 78 13.84 -7.50 1.86
CA ILE A 78 13.93 -7.51 3.33
C ILE A 78 12.51 -7.58 3.94
N ALA A 79 11.59 -6.78 3.41
CA ALA A 79 10.20 -6.68 3.85
C ALA A 79 9.49 -8.03 3.80
N TYR A 80 9.74 -8.85 2.78
CA TYR A 80 9.15 -10.18 2.66
C TYR A 80 9.36 -11.03 3.92
N ASN A 81 10.61 -11.17 4.37
CA ASN A 81 10.95 -11.98 5.53
C ASN A 81 10.42 -11.35 6.83
N SER A 82 10.52 -10.02 6.96
CA SER A 82 10.01 -9.28 8.13
C SER A 82 8.50 -9.44 8.27
N ALA A 83 7.74 -9.24 7.19
CA ALA A 83 6.28 -9.38 7.17
C ALA A 83 5.86 -10.82 7.47
N TYR A 84 6.53 -11.81 6.87
CA TYR A 84 6.23 -13.22 7.12
C TYR A 84 6.48 -13.58 8.59
N GLN A 85 7.64 -13.21 9.13
CA GLN A 85 7.93 -13.51 10.54
C GLN A 85 6.91 -12.83 11.48
N LYS A 86 6.59 -11.56 11.23
CA LYS A 86 5.71 -10.81 12.12
C LYS A 86 4.24 -11.22 11.99
N LEU A 87 3.67 -11.07 10.80
CA LEU A 87 2.24 -11.20 10.55
C LEU A 87 1.81 -12.68 10.44
N ARG A 88 2.68 -13.56 9.88
CA ARG A 88 2.37 -14.99 9.72
C ARG A 88 2.81 -15.84 10.91
N THR A 89 4.05 -15.68 11.38
CA THR A 89 4.61 -16.58 12.41
C THR A 89 4.22 -16.15 13.83
N GLU A 90 4.42 -14.88 14.18
CA GLU A 90 4.17 -14.37 15.54
C GLU A 90 2.69 -14.09 15.79
N GLU A 91 2.05 -13.34 14.89
CA GLU A 91 0.66 -12.89 15.06
C GLU A 91 -0.37 -13.87 14.51
N GLN A 92 0.05 -14.83 13.69
CA GLN A 92 -0.78 -15.88 13.13
C GLN A 92 -2.04 -15.35 12.41
N LEU A 93 -1.93 -14.22 11.70
CA LEU A 93 -3.08 -13.55 11.09
C LEU A 93 -3.72 -14.36 9.96
N GLY A 94 -2.99 -15.27 9.32
CA GLY A 94 -3.56 -16.16 8.32
C GLY A 94 -2.50 -16.88 7.52
N TYR A 95 -2.91 -17.69 6.53
CA TYR A 95 -1.97 -18.52 5.77
C TYR A 95 -1.18 -17.72 4.73
N ILE A 96 -1.83 -16.73 4.10
CA ILE A 96 -1.24 -15.90 3.06
C ILE A 96 -0.81 -14.58 3.68
N VAL A 97 0.50 -14.37 3.72
CA VAL A 97 1.16 -13.13 4.08
C VAL A 97 2.31 -12.94 3.10
N SER A 98 2.36 -11.80 2.43
CA SER A 98 3.46 -11.47 1.51
C SER A 98 3.66 -9.97 1.43
N ALA A 99 4.92 -9.54 1.49
CA ALA A 99 5.32 -8.18 1.17
C ALA A 99 6.25 -8.20 -0.06
N PHE A 100 5.99 -7.35 -1.04
CA PHE A 100 6.70 -7.38 -2.32
C PHE A 100 6.63 -6.02 -3.05
N PRO A 101 7.65 -5.70 -3.88
CA PRO A 101 7.56 -4.57 -4.79
C PRO A 101 6.62 -4.93 -5.95
N ARG A 102 5.82 -3.97 -6.39
CA ARG A 102 4.93 -4.14 -7.54
C ARG A 102 4.93 -2.93 -8.46
N ARG A 103 4.64 -3.19 -9.73
CA ARG A 103 4.27 -2.15 -10.69
C ARG A 103 2.76 -2.01 -10.69
N ILE A 104 2.28 -0.78 -10.61
CA ILE A 104 0.87 -0.44 -10.71
C ILE A 104 0.58 0.16 -12.10
N SER A 105 -0.70 0.12 -12.48
CA SER A 105 -1.17 0.74 -13.74
C SER A 105 -0.72 2.20 -13.80
N GLY A 106 -0.18 2.61 -14.96
CA GLY A 106 0.44 3.94 -15.11
C GLY A 106 1.95 3.97 -14.85
N GLY A 107 2.64 2.83 -14.77
CA GLY A 107 4.11 2.79 -14.72
C GLY A 107 4.72 3.27 -13.41
N SER A 108 3.91 3.33 -12.35
CA SER A 108 4.38 3.62 -10.99
C SER A 108 4.81 2.34 -10.28
N HIS A 109 5.73 2.50 -9.35
CA HIS A 109 6.24 1.46 -8.49
C HIS A 109 5.72 1.65 -7.06
N ALA A 110 5.47 0.54 -6.37
CA ALA A 110 4.92 0.52 -5.03
C ALA A 110 5.51 -0.64 -4.21
N LEU A 111 5.51 -0.50 -2.89
CA LEU A 111 5.65 -1.62 -1.96
C LEU A 111 4.24 -2.06 -1.54
N SER A 112 3.95 -3.35 -1.63
CA SER A 112 2.67 -3.91 -1.22
C SER A 112 2.83 -4.94 -0.11
N VAL A 113 1.84 -5.00 0.78
CA VAL A 113 1.67 -6.10 1.72
C VAL A 113 0.25 -6.66 1.61
N VAL A 114 0.15 -7.97 1.43
CA VAL A 114 -1.10 -8.73 1.36
C VAL A 114 -1.20 -9.65 2.56
N VAL A 115 -2.36 -9.64 3.21
CA VAL A 115 -2.73 -10.59 4.26
C VAL A 115 -4.11 -11.13 4.00
N GLN A 116 -4.27 -12.45 4.03
CA GLN A 116 -5.58 -13.12 4.02
C GLN A 116 -5.75 -13.95 5.29
N SER A 117 -6.88 -13.75 5.95
CA SER A 117 -7.25 -14.34 7.23
C SER A 117 -8.61 -15.02 7.16
N SER A 118 -8.77 -16.15 7.85
CA SER A 118 -10.07 -16.80 8.05
C SER A 118 -10.86 -16.28 9.25
N SER A 119 -10.21 -15.59 10.21
CA SER A 119 -10.83 -15.22 11.50
C SER A 119 -10.81 -13.72 11.84
N THR A 120 -9.94 -12.94 11.19
CA THR A 120 -9.70 -11.52 11.45
C THR A 120 -10.31 -10.66 10.35
N LEU A 121 -11.06 -9.62 10.76
CA LEU A 121 -11.72 -8.68 9.83
C LEU A 121 -10.71 -7.74 9.15
N PRO A 122 -11.03 -7.21 7.95
CA PRO A 122 -10.12 -6.36 7.18
C PRO A 122 -9.58 -5.15 7.96
N ALA A 123 -10.43 -4.40 8.66
CA ALA A 123 -10.01 -3.24 9.44
C ALA A 123 -8.94 -3.58 10.50
N LYS A 124 -9.01 -4.77 11.11
CA LYS A 124 -7.99 -5.22 12.05
C LYS A 124 -6.72 -5.65 11.34
N LEU A 125 -6.83 -6.31 10.17
CA LEU A 125 -5.68 -6.67 9.36
C LEU A 125 -4.90 -5.44 8.90
N GLU A 126 -5.59 -4.40 8.48
CA GLU A 126 -4.99 -3.10 8.12
C GLU A 126 -4.21 -2.50 9.29
N GLU A 127 -4.81 -2.41 10.48
CA GLU A 127 -4.12 -1.95 11.70
C GLU A 127 -2.84 -2.76 11.98
N ARG A 128 -2.86 -4.08 11.73
CA ARG A 128 -1.66 -4.92 11.91
C ARG A 128 -0.61 -4.67 10.84
N CYS A 129 -1.01 -4.46 9.59
CA CYS A 129 -0.10 -4.09 8.51
C CYS A 129 0.59 -2.75 8.81
N GLU A 130 -0.14 -1.74 9.28
CA GLU A 130 0.42 -0.45 9.68
C GLU A 130 1.38 -0.57 10.87
N ALA A 131 1.00 -1.33 11.90
CA ALA A 131 1.87 -1.60 13.04
C ALA A 131 3.16 -2.34 12.63
N TRP A 132 3.07 -3.25 11.66
CA TRP A 132 4.24 -3.89 11.08
C TRP A 132 5.11 -2.89 10.31
N LEU A 133 4.55 -1.96 9.52
CA LEU A 133 5.33 -0.94 8.83
C LEU A 133 6.15 -0.07 9.78
N GLU A 134 5.58 0.32 10.93
CA GLU A 134 6.34 1.05 11.96
C GLU A 134 7.48 0.22 12.55
N SER A 135 7.24 -1.08 12.78
CA SER A 135 8.26 -2.02 13.27
C SER A 135 9.36 -2.22 12.23
N PHE A 136 8.98 -2.39 10.97
CA PHE A 136 9.88 -2.62 9.85
C PHE A 136 10.77 -1.39 9.61
N HIS A 137 10.22 -0.19 9.72
CA HIS A 137 11.02 1.04 9.66
C HIS A 137 12.10 1.08 10.77
N LYS A 138 11.75 0.69 12.00
CA LYS A 138 12.73 0.59 13.11
C LYS A 138 13.77 -0.49 12.85
N GLU A 139 13.37 -1.62 12.27
CA GLU A 139 14.27 -2.70 11.86
C GLU A 139 15.31 -2.20 10.85
N LEU A 140 14.88 -1.51 9.79
CA LEU A 140 15.76 -0.94 8.77
C LEU A 140 16.77 0.06 9.34
N ILE A 141 16.33 0.95 10.24
CA ILE A 141 17.24 1.91 10.91
C ILE A 141 18.25 1.20 11.82
N GLY A 142 17.85 0.07 12.42
CA GLY A 142 18.69 -0.71 13.31
C GLY A 142 19.67 -1.66 12.62
N MET A 143 19.64 -1.76 11.29
CA MET A 143 20.55 -2.63 10.56
C MET A 143 22.00 -2.11 10.64
N PRO A 144 22.99 -2.97 10.91
CA PRO A 144 24.39 -2.57 10.87
C PRO A 144 24.82 -2.20 9.43
N GLU A 145 25.73 -1.23 9.31
CA GLU A 145 26.43 -0.92 8.05
C GLU A 145 27.27 -2.09 7.52
#